data_AF-A0A6G3XNU2-F1
#
_entry.id   AF-A0A6G3XNU2-F1
#
_cell.length_a   1.000
_cell.length_b   1.000
_cell.length_c   1.000
_cell.angle_alpha   90.00
_cell.angle_beta   90.00
_cell.angle_gamma   90.00
#
_symmetry.space_group_name_H-M   'P 1'
#
loop_
_entity.id
_entity.type
_entity.pdbx_description
1 polymer ?
#
loop_
_entity_poly.entity_id
_entity_poly.type
_entity_poly.pdbx_seq_one_letter_code
_entity_poly.pdbx_strand_id
1 'polypeptide(L)'
;DRLAADGYRLLRGQKVGIVTNPTGVTADVRHIVDVMHPDARVNLTAVFGPEHGFRGTAQAGGSEGRYDDPATGLPVYDTYLKSGQPLADIFTASGVDTV
;
A
#
# COMPACT_ATOMS: atom_id res chain seq x y z
N ASP A 1 3.22 13.88 3.03
CA ASP A 1 3.93 15.18 3.01
C ASP A 1 5.27 15.18 3.72
N ARG A 2 5.35 14.92 5.04
CA ARG A 2 6.65 14.98 5.75
C ARG A 2 7.71 14.00 5.24
N LEU A 3 7.34 12.74 4.99
CA LEU A 3 8.24 11.74 4.41
C LEU A 3 8.72 12.14 3.01
N ALA A 4 7.87 12.78 2.19
CA ALA A 4 8.29 13.26 0.88
C ALA A 4 9.24 14.46 1.00
N ALA A 5 8.97 15.36 1.96
CA ALA A 5 9.77 16.56 2.21
C ALA A 5 11.19 16.26 2.70
N ASP A 6 11.39 15.20 3.49
CA ASP A 6 12.72 14.75 3.92
C ASP A 6 13.36 13.74 2.95
N GLY A 7 12.74 13.52 1.78
CA GLY A 7 13.26 12.64 0.74
C GLY A 7 13.26 11.17 1.15
N TYR A 8 12.21 10.75 1.87
CA TYR A 8 11.93 9.40 2.34
C TYR A 8 13.08 8.80 3.15
N ARG A 9 13.78 9.62 3.94
CA ARG A 9 15.04 9.25 4.59
C ARG A 9 14.97 7.93 5.37
N LEU A 10 13.85 7.66 6.04
CA LEU A 10 13.63 6.44 6.83
C LEU A 10 13.38 5.18 5.98
N LEU A 11 13.01 5.34 4.71
CA LEU A 11 12.60 4.26 3.81
C LEU A 11 13.67 3.93 2.76
N ARG A 12 14.80 4.64 2.76
CA ARG A 12 15.85 4.49 1.75
C ARG A 12 16.45 3.09 1.77
N GLY A 13 16.53 2.49 0.58
CA GLY A 13 17.12 1.16 0.39
C GLY A 13 16.24 0.00 0.83
N GLN A 14 15.03 0.25 1.32
CA GLN A 14 14.08 -0.78 1.77
C GLN A 14 13.01 -1.02 0.70
N LYS A 15 12.54 -2.26 0.56
CA LYS A 15 11.30 -2.57 -0.15
C LYS A 15 10.14 -2.17 0.76
N VAL A 16 9.41 -1.13 0.37
CA VAL A 16 8.34 -0.55 1.18
C VAL A 16 7.01 -1.15 0.76
N GLY A 17 6.25 -1.61 1.74
CA GLY A 17 4.82 -1.82 1.62
C GLY A 17 4.05 -0.65 2.23
N ILE A 18 2.81 -0.45 1.82
CA ILE A 18 1.96 0.58 2.44
C ILE A 18 0.56 0.05 2.74
N VAL A 19 0.13 0.20 4.00
CA VAL A 19 -1.27 -0.02 4.37
C VAL A 19 -2.03 1.27 4.12
N THR A 20 -3.06 1.23 3.30
CA THR A 20 -3.82 2.44 2.97
C THR A 20 -5.24 2.15 2.50
N ASN A 21 -6.06 3.19 2.44
CA ASN A 21 -7.44 3.15 1.99
C ASN A 21 -7.71 4.40 1.12
N PRO A 22 -8.94 4.60 0.58
CA PRO A 22 -9.23 5.74 -0.29
C PRO A 22 -8.98 7.11 0.35
N THR A 23 -8.94 7.19 1.68
CA THR A 23 -8.67 8.43 2.42
C THR A 23 -7.18 8.74 2.58
N GLY A 24 -6.30 7.80 2.19
CA GLY A 24 -4.85 7.96 2.18
C GLY A 24 -4.38 8.91 1.08
N VAL A 25 -4.75 10.18 1.20
CA VAL A 25 -4.43 11.23 0.23
C VAL A 25 -3.50 12.28 0.84
N THR A 26 -2.75 12.93 -0.03
CA THR A 26 -1.91 14.11 0.26
C THR A 26 -2.76 15.37 0.38
N ALA A 27 -2.16 16.49 0.82
CA ALA A 27 -2.88 17.77 0.96
C ALA A 27 -3.46 18.29 -0.37
N ASP A 28 -2.88 17.92 -1.50
CA ASP A 28 -3.37 18.18 -2.86
C ASP A 28 -4.32 17.09 -3.39
N VAL A 29 -4.84 16.24 -2.50
CA VAL A 29 -5.87 15.22 -2.78
C VAL A 29 -5.39 14.16 -3.80
N ARG A 30 -4.08 13.90 -3.85
CA ARG A 30 -3.54 12.77 -4.60
C ARG A 30 -3.35 11.57 -3.69
N HIS A 31 -3.78 10.40 -4.14
CA HIS A 31 -3.63 9.17 -3.38
C HIS A 31 -2.15 8.83 -3.14
N ILE A 32 -1.80 8.42 -1.93
CA ILE A 32 -0.42 8.26 -1.47
C ILE A 32 0.38 7.26 -2.32
N VAL A 33 -0.27 6.19 -2.81
CA VAL A 33 0.35 5.21 -3.71
C VAL A 33 0.77 5.85 -5.03
N ASP A 34 -0.07 6.74 -5.60
CA ASP A 34 0.23 7.42 -6.87
C ASP A 34 1.32 8.49 -6.72
N VAL A 35 1.54 8.96 -5.49
CA VAL A 35 2.62 9.89 -5.17
C VAL A 35 3.94 9.15 -4.93
N MET A 36 3.90 8.04 -4.18
CA MET A 36 5.11 7.31 -3.79
C MET A 36 5.64 6.39 -4.91
N HIS A 37 4.77 5.70 -5.64
CA HIS A 37 5.17 4.73 -6.66
C HIS A 37 6.11 5.31 -7.74
N PRO A 38 5.85 6.48 -8.35
CA PRO A 38 6.75 7.04 -9.36
C PRO A 38 8.00 7.73 -8.79
N ASP A 39 8.13 7.89 -7.47
CA ASP A 39 9.25 8.61 -6.87
C ASP A 39 10.44 7.67 -6.62
N ALA A 40 11.48 7.79 -7.44
CA ALA A 40 12.68 6.95 -7.38
C ALA A 40 13.45 7.00 -6.04
N ARG A 41 13.11 7.91 -5.12
CA ARG A 41 13.72 7.99 -3.77
C ARG A 41 13.13 6.97 -2.80
N VAL A 42 12.01 6.34 -3.14
CA VAL A 42 11.36 5.28 -2.37
C VAL A 42 11.08 4.09 -3.27
N ASN A 43 11.30 2.89 -2.76
CA ASN A 43 11.03 1.66 -3.49
C ASN A 43 9.71 1.05 -2.98
N LEU A 44 8.58 1.60 -3.43
CA LEU A 44 7.26 1.07 -3.09
C LEU A 44 6.97 -0.19 -3.92
N THR A 45 6.78 -1.33 -3.26
CA THR A 45 6.67 -2.65 -3.90
C THR A 45 5.37 -3.37 -3.63
N ALA A 46 4.58 -2.97 -2.64
CA ALA A 46 3.30 -3.60 -2.33
C ALA A 46 2.32 -2.64 -1.66
N VAL A 47 1.02 -2.90 -1.84
CA VAL A 47 -0.07 -2.19 -1.18
C VAL A 47 -0.88 -3.18 -0.36
N PHE A 48 -1.31 -2.79 0.84
CA PHE A 48 -2.18 -3.57 1.71
C PHE A 48 -3.50 -2.82 1.88
N GLY A 49 -4.57 -3.40 1.32
CA GLY A 49 -5.91 -2.83 1.35
C GLY A 49 -6.76 -3.43 2.47
N PRO A 50 -7.40 -2.62 3.32
CA PRO A 50 -8.40 -3.08 4.28
C PRO A 50 -9.78 -3.22 3.60
N GLU A 51 -10.86 -3.16 4.40
CA GLU A 51 -12.24 -3.16 3.89
C GLU A 51 -12.44 -2.14 2.78
N HIS A 52 -13.23 -2.50 1.76
CA HIS A 52 -13.48 -1.72 0.54
C HIS A 52 -12.29 -1.57 -0.42
N GLY A 53 -11.15 -2.19 -0.11
CA GLY A 53 -9.91 -2.07 -0.87
C GLY A 53 -9.32 -0.66 -0.77
N PHE A 54 -8.14 -0.47 -1.33
CA PHE A 54 -7.44 0.81 -1.18
C PHE A 54 -7.87 1.87 -2.19
N ARG A 55 -8.38 1.45 -3.37
CA ARG A 55 -8.97 2.35 -4.39
C ARG A 55 -10.46 2.61 -4.18
N GLY A 56 -11.12 1.92 -3.25
CA GLY A 56 -12.56 2.08 -2.97
C GLY A 56 -13.45 1.46 -4.05
N THR A 57 -12.91 0.51 -4.81
CA THR A 57 -13.60 -0.19 -5.91
C THR A 57 -14.43 -1.38 -5.42
N ALA A 58 -14.18 -1.88 -4.21
CA ALA A 58 -14.94 -2.99 -3.66
C ALA A 58 -16.30 -2.54 -3.11
N GLN A 59 -17.31 -3.40 -3.24
CA GLN A 59 -18.67 -3.15 -2.74
C GLN A 59 -18.72 -3.05 -1.20
N ALA A 60 -19.82 -2.51 -0.68
CA ALA A 60 -20.05 -2.42 0.76
C ALA A 60 -20.00 -3.82 1.42
N GLY A 61 -19.20 -3.98 2.48
CA GLY A 61 -18.99 -5.27 3.18
C GLY A 61 -18.09 -6.27 2.45
N GLY A 62 -17.37 -5.85 1.41
CA GLY A 62 -16.45 -6.68 0.65
C GLY A 62 -15.00 -6.19 0.67
N SER A 63 -14.09 -7.11 0.38
CA SER A 63 -12.72 -6.82 -0.05
C SER A 63 -12.50 -7.39 -1.46
N GLU A 64 -11.54 -6.81 -2.15
CA GLU A 64 -10.95 -7.42 -3.34
C GLU A 64 -9.76 -8.23 -2.82
N GLY A 65 -9.71 -9.54 -3.10
CA GLY A 65 -8.60 -10.41 -2.68
C GLY A 65 -7.23 -9.96 -3.22
N ARG A 66 -6.26 -10.86 -3.40
CA ARG A 66 -5.00 -10.44 -4.04
C ARG A 66 -5.20 -10.08 -5.52
N TYR A 67 -4.77 -8.89 -5.93
CA TYR A 67 -4.73 -8.44 -7.33
C TYR A 67 -3.51 -7.53 -7.58
N ASP A 68 -3.31 -7.10 -8.83
CA ASP A 68 -2.29 -6.10 -9.18
C ASP A 68 -2.99 -4.79 -9.57
N ASP A 69 -2.63 -3.67 -8.94
CA ASP A 69 -3.25 -2.37 -9.16
C ASP A 69 -3.09 -1.93 -10.63
N PRO A 70 -4.17 -1.72 -11.40
CA PRO A 70 -4.05 -1.42 -12.83
C PRO A 70 -3.29 -0.12 -13.13
N ALA A 71 -3.26 0.83 -12.21
CA ALA A 71 -2.59 2.11 -12.40
C ALA A 71 -1.06 2.05 -12.21
N THR A 72 -0.58 1.19 -11.29
CA THR A 72 0.84 1.12 -10.90
C THR A 72 1.49 -0.23 -11.19
N GLY A 73 0.71 -1.28 -11.44
CA GLY A 73 1.17 -2.66 -11.53
C GLY A 73 1.63 -3.26 -10.20
N LEU A 74 1.47 -2.54 -9.08
CA LEU A 74 1.87 -3.04 -7.76
C LEU A 74 0.94 -4.16 -7.28
N PRO A 75 1.48 -5.21 -6.66
CA PRO A 75 0.65 -6.21 -6.00
C PRO A 75 -0.08 -5.59 -4.81
N VAL A 76 -1.38 -5.88 -4.73
CA VAL A 76 -2.29 -5.46 -3.69
C VAL A 76 -2.72 -6.69 -2.90
N TYR A 77 -2.50 -6.64 -1.60
CA TYR A 77 -2.84 -7.70 -0.67
C TYR A 77 -4.05 -7.28 0.17
N ASP A 78 -5.01 -8.20 0.28
CA ASP A 78 -6.18 -8.03 1.12
C ASP A 78 -5.85 -8.36 2.58
N THR A 79 -5.92 -7.35 3.44
CA THR A 79 -5.74 -7.52 4.89
C THR A 79 -7.06 -7.48 5.66
N TYR A 80 -8.21 -7.39 4.97
CA TYR A 80 -9.52 -7.33 5.61
C TYR A 80 -9.81 -8.63 6.39
N LEU A 81 -10.18 -8.46 7.67
CA LEU A 81 -10.43 -9.54 8.63
C LEU A 81 -9.27 -10.55 8.77
N LYS A 82 -8.05 -10.19 8.37
CA LYS A 82 -6.85 -11.00 8.55
C LYS A 82 -6.18 -10.63 9.86
N SER A 83 -5.82 -11.63 10.65
CA SER A 83 -5.09 -11.46 11.91
C SER A 83 -4.23 -12.69 12.19
N GLY A 84 -3.29 -12.58 13.13
CA GLY A 84 -2.40 -13.69 13.50
C GLY A 84 -1.59 -14.22 12.32
N GLN A 85 -1.48 -15.55 12.22
CA GLN A 85 -0.69 -16.21 11.18
C GLN A 85 -1.11 -15.84 9.74
N PRO A 86 -2.40 -15.81 9.38
CA PRO A 86 -2.84 -15.33 8.06
C PRO A 86 -2.30 -13.95 7.66
N LEU A 87 -2.22 -13.00 8.60
CA LEU A 87 -1.67 -11.67 8.32
C LEU A 87 -0.14 -11.71 8.20
N ALA A 88 0.53 -12.52 9.03
CA ALA A 88 1.97 -12.73 8.94
C ALA A 88 2.38 -13.37 7.60
N ASP A 89 1.58 -14.31 7.09
CA ASP A 89 1.80 -14.97 5.80
C ASP A 89 1.72 -13.97 4.64
N ILE A 90 0.79 -13.00 4.72
CA ILE A 90 0.66 -11.92 3.73
C ILE A 90 1.92 -11.06 3.70
N PHE A 91 2.42 -10.61 4.85
CA PHE A 91 3.64 -9.81 4.90
C PHE A 91 4.86 -10.59 4.40
N THR A 92 4.96 -11.87 4.77
CA THR A 92 6.03 -12.76 4.29
C THR A 92 5.97 -12.92 2.78
N ALA A 93 4.79 -13.18 2.22
CA ALA A 93 4.59 -13.36 0.77
C ALA A 93 4.82 -12.06 -0.02
N SER A 94 4.56 -10.89 0.57
CA SER A 94 4.81 -9.59 -0.07
C SER A 94 6.30 -9.27 -0.24
N GLY A 95 7.17 -9.87 0.59
CA GLY A 95 8.60 -9.65 0.56
C GLY A 95 9.02 -8.21 0.89
N VAL A 96 8.16 -7.42 1.55
CA VAL A 96 8.49 -6.07 2.02
C VAL A 96 9.42 -6.13 3.23
N ASP A 97 10.29 -5.13 3.35
CA ASP A 97 11.20 -4.99 4.50
C ASP A 97 10.61 -4.06 5.56
N THR A 98 9.80 -3.07 5.13
CA THR A 98 9.12 -2.09 5.99
C THR A 98 7.70 -1.86 5.49
N VAL A 99 6.77 -1.65 6.43
CA VAL A 99 5.38 -1.23 6.19
C VAL A 99 5.11 0.06 6.96
#